data_AF-E9AQG5-F1
#
_entry.id   AF-E9AQG5-F1
#
_cell.length_a   1.000
_cell.length_b   1.000
_cell.length_c   1.000
_cell.angle_alpha   90.00
_cell.angle_beta   90.00
_cell.angle_gamma   90.00
#
_symmetry.space_group_name_H-M   'P 1'
#
loop_
_entity.id
_entity.type
_entity.pdbx_description
1 polymer ?
#
loop_
_entity_poly.entity_id
_entity_poly.type
_entity_poly.pdbx_seq_one_letter_code
_entity_poly.pdbx_strand_id
1 'polypeptide(L)'
;MAHLCLQQGGRAAAAKASQTLCGHTFSAEHHHFLCAIAQTRGWPGRVWVPVPVVVLLSLPLADSPFAPVRLESSDTSVCVYHSSQFMEPLDVLRERWKAHVRCLENAEKGRNVALLASRAASEALPLSTNGERFDSATEECMLRIMGSRVNASRYWATEAEAKWLYCAPFTDAFLSNPGNRVVSYANELYRPMALYNVEGTVDASRFNSLTCCRYDPVNYTGHFYKPAVAVRMKAFALRYNCLHERQWITHRRARHLGLSRLPHVPLLTFDIPLSLVNIDATYRTSAPGLMTPPAIAADCVFPSEDVLEAPEPQCERRLLLPPLS
;
A
#
# COMPACT_ATOMS: atom_id res chain seq x y z
N MET A 1 19.40 -71.30 17.75
CA MET A 1 19.99 -71.58 16.42
C MET A 1 19.12 -70.94 15.35
N ALA A 2 19.75 -70.29 14.36
CA ALA A 2 19.21 -69.64 13.14
C ALA A 2 18.23 -68.47 13.39
N HIS A 3 18.49 -67.18 13.15
CA HIS A 3 19.33 -66.40 12.21
C HIS A 3 18.86 -66.39 10.73
N LEU A 4 18.37 -65.23 10.28
CA LEU A 4 18.55 -64.50 8.99
C LEU A 4 17.27 -63.68 8.68
N CYS A 5 17.20 -62.35 8.86
CA CYS A 5 17.86 -61.23 8.16
C CYS A 5 17.22 -60.90 6.79
N LEU A 6 17.10 -59.59 6.51
CA LEU A 6 16.62 -58.85 5.32
C LEU A 6 15.33 -58.07 5.61
N GLN A 7 15.16 -56.78 5.32
CA GLN A 7 16.06 -55.71 4.89
C GLN A 7 15.25 -54.41 4.98
N GLN A 8 15.95 -53.29 5.05
CA GLN A 8 15.41 -51.92 5.06
C GLN A 8 14.46 -51.61 3.90
N GLY A 9 13.46 -50.77 4.19
CA GLY A 9 12.65 -50.04 3.22
C GLY A 9 11.31 -49.69 3.86
N GLY A 10 10.91 -48.45 4.06
CA GLY A 10 11.41 -47.16 3.69
C GLY A 10 10.35 -46.15 4.12
N ARG A 11 10.76 -44.90 4.33
CA ARG A 11 9.92 -43.75 4.72
C ARG A 11 9.36 -43.83 6.14
N ALA A 12 10.10 -43.22 7.07
CA ALA A 12 9.43 -42.42 8.09
C ALA A 12 8.44 -41.53 7.34
N ALA A 13 7.14 -41.83 7.45
CA ALA A 13 6.11 -41.00 6.86
C ALA A 13 6.29 -39.63 7.51
N ALA A 14 6.83 -38.67 6.76
CA ALA A 14 6.90 -37.29 7.18
C ALA A 14 5.53 -36.94 7.75
N ALA A 15 5.45 -36.67 9.06
CA ALA A 15 4.20 -36.42 9.72
C ALA A 15 3.57 -35.23 8.99
N LYS A 16 2.52 -35.49 8.19
CA LYS A 16 1.97 -34.47 7.28
C LYS A 16 1.55 -33.28 8.14
N ALA A 17 2.13 -32.11 7.89
CA ALA A 17 1.79 -30.91 8.65
C ALA A 17 0.27 -30.64 8.57
N SER A 18 -0.27 -30.00 9.60
CA SER A 18 -1.63 -29.46 9.54
C SER A 18 -1.69 -28.45 8.41
N GLN A 19 -2.77 -28.48 7.64
CA GLN A 19 -2.88 -27.68 6.43
C GLN A 19 -4.29 -27.11 6.24
N THR A 20 -4.37 -26.06 5.43
CA THR A 20 -5.63 -25.47 4.97
C THR A 20 -6.25 -26.25 3.81
N LEU A 21 -7.44 -25.85 3.35
CA LEU A 21 -8.07 -26.43 2.15
C LEU A 21 -7.19 -26.31 0.89
N CYS A 22 -6.43 -25.23 0.77
CA CYS A 22 -5.49 -24.98 -0.32
C CYS A 22 -4.11 -25.64 -0.13
N GLY A 23 -3.89 -26.35 0.99
CA GLY A 23 -2.64 -27.06 1.25
C GLY A 23 -1.51 -26.22 1.84
N HIS A 24 -1.78 -24.96 2.25
CA HIS A 24 -0.82 -24.19 3.03
C HIS A 24 -0.69 -24.78 4.43
N THR A 25 0.54 -24.88 4.92
CA THR A 25 0.85 -25.45 6.22
C THR A 25 0.80 -24.40 7.32
N PHE A 26 0.30 -24.78 8.49
CA PHE A 26 0.39 -23.94 9.69
C PHE A 26 1.82 -23.90 10.23
N SER A 27 2.13 -22.92 11.07
CA SER A 27 3.40 -22.86 11.82
C SER A 27 3.60 -24.13 12.65
N ALA A 28 4.85 -24.43 13.02
CA ALA A 28 5.14 -25.62 13.83
C ALA A 28 4.38 -25.59 15.16
N GLU A 29 4.29 -24.44 15.82
CA GLU A 29 3.56 -24.27 17.07
C GLU A 29 2.05 -24.55 16.90
N HIS A 30 1.41 -23.89 15.92
CA HIS A 30 -0.01 -24.11 15.64
C HIS A 30 -0.28 -25.54 15.17
N HIS A 31 0.64 -26.17 14.44
CA HIS A 31 0.50 -27.56 14.03
C HIS A 31 0.39 -28.51 15.23
N HIS A 32 1.28 -28.38 16.22
CA HIS A 32 1.25 -29.23 17.41
C HIS A 32 -0.03 -28.99 18.21
N PHE A 33 -0.41 -27.73 18.39
CA PHE A 33 -1.65 -27.37 19.08
C PHE A 33 -2.89 -27.96 18.39
N LEU A 34 -3.01 -27.78 17.07
CA LEU A 34 -4.12 -28.33 16.29
C LEU A 34 -4.13 -29.86 16.30
N CYS A 35 -2.98 -30.53 16.25
CA CYS A 35 -2.90 -31.98 16.38
C CYS A 35 -3.43 -32.46 17.73
N ALA A 36 -3.05 -31.80 18.82
CA ALA A 36 -3.55 -32.12 20.15
C ALA A 36 -5.08 -31.99 20.20
N ILE A 37 -5.64 -30.90 19.66
CA ILE A 37 -7.09 -30.69 19.61
C ILE A 37 -7.80 -31.76 18.78
N ALA A 38 -7.29 -32.09 17.58
CA ALA A 38 -7.88 -33.14 16.75
C ALA A 38 -7.86 -34.50 17.45
N GLN A 39 -6.78 -34.84 18.14
CA GLN A 39 -6.67 -36.07 18.92
C GLN A 39 -7.67 -36.09 20.07
N THR A 40 -7.75 -35.01 20.86
CA THR A 40 -8.70 -34.90 21.99
C THR A 40 -10.15 -35.00 21.53
N ARG A 41 -10.47 -34.46 20.34
CA ARG A 41 -11.83 -34.47 19.78
C ARG A 41 -12.13 -35.67 18.89
N GLY A 42 -11.19 -36.62 18.75
CA GLY A 42 -11.35 -37.82 17.94
C GLY A 42 -11.51 -37.54 16.44
N TRP A 43 -10.98 -36.42 15.95
CA TRP A 43 -11.15 -36.00 14.57
C TRP A 43 -10.08 -36.62 13.65
N PRO A 44 -10.47 -37.35 12.59
CA PRO A 44 -9.53 -37.93 11.66
C PRO A 44 -9.04 -36.88 10.66
N GLY A 45 -7.72 -36.76 10.52
CA GLY A 45 -7.10 -35.90 9.54
C GLY A 45 -6.40 -34.69 10.15
N ARG A 46 -5.95 -33.79 9.27
CA ARG A 46 -5.12 -32.62 9.62
C ARG A 46 -5.48 -31.39 8.80
N VAL A 47 -6.72 -31.33 8.29
CA VAL A 47 -7.18 -30.21 7.47
C VAL A 47 -8.05 -29.29 8.30
N TRP A 48 -7.69 -28.02 8.29
CA TRP A 48 -8.34 -26.97 9.06
C TRP A 48 -8.77 -25.84 8.14
N VAL A 49 -9.97 -25.32 8.34
CA VAL A 49 -10.62 -24.33 7.47
C VAL A 49 -10.83 -23.05 8.27
N PRO A 50 -10.16 -21.94 7.90
CA PRO A 50 -10.38 -20.65 8.56
C PRO A 50 -11.83 -20.18 8.46
N VAL A 51 -12.37 -19.58 9.53
CA VAL A 51 -13.73 -19.04 9.57
C VAL A 51 -14.02 -18.09 8.39
N PRO A 52 -13.12 -17.18 7.97
CA PRO A 52 -13.36 -16.36 6.79
C PRO A 52 -13.61 -17.17 5.51
N VAL A 53 -12.93 -18.31 5.34
CA VAL A 53 -13.13 -19.21 4.19
C VAL A 53 -14.49 -19.93 4.27
N VAL A 54 -14.91 -20.30 5.49
CA VAL A 54 -16.24 -20.88 5.73
C VAL A 54 -17.35 -19.92 5.30
N VAL A 55 -17.24 -18.65 5.71
CA VAL A 55 -18.19 -17.59 5.35
C VAL A 55 -18.16 -17.34 3.84
N LEU A 56 -16.97 -17.15 3.27
CA LEU A 56 -16.76 -16.85 1.85
C LEU A 56 -17.39 -17.92 0.93
N LEU A 57 -17.19 -19.20 1.26
CA LEU A 57 -17.70 -20.31 0.46
C LEU A 57 -19.09 -20.79 0.91
N SER A 58 -19.69 -20.16 1.92
CA SER A 58 -20.95 -20.59 2.55
C SER A 58 -20.95 -22.09 2.88
N LEU A 59 -19.89 -22.58 3.54
CA LEU A 59 -19.75 -24.01 3.83
C LEU A 59 -20.70 -24.41 4.96
N PRO A 60 -21.52 -25.46 4.76
CA PRO A 60 -22.45 -25.92 5.79
C PRO A 60 -21.69 -26.63 6.91
N LEU A 61 -21.87 -26.13 8.14
CA LEU A 61 -21.36 -26.79 9.34
C LEU A 61 -22.30 -27.93 9.75
N ALA A 62 -21.72 -29.03 10.22
CA ALA A 62 -22.48 -30.08 10.88
C ALA A 62 -22.92 -29.63 12.27
N ASP A 63 -23.97 -30.23 12.80
CA ASP A 63 -24.39 -30.06 14.20
C ASP A 63 -23.31 -30.66 15.12
N SER A 64 -22.27 -29.86 15.36
CA SER A 64 -21.14 -30.17 16.19
C SER A 64 -21.20 -29.33 17.46
N PRO A 65 -21.06 -29.92 18.65
CA PRO A 65 -21.05 -29.16 19.91
C PRO A 65 -19.75 -28.36 20.09
N PHE A 66 -18.78 -28.49 19.18
CA PHE A 66 -17.45 -27.90 19.32
C PHE A 66 -17.33 -26.58 18.56
N ALA A 67 -16.97 -25.53 19.30
CA ALA A 67 -16.61 -24.23 18.73
C ALA A 67 -15.31 -24.30 17.87
N PRO A 68 -15.11 -23.36 16.93
CA PRO A 68 -13.87 -23.26 16.17
C PRO A 68 -12.69 -22.99 17.11
N VAL A 69 -11.52 -23.48 16.72
CA VAL A 69 -10.28 -23.32 17.48
C VAL A 69 -9.68 -21.95 17.17
N ARG A 70 -9.39 -21.16 18.19
CA ARG A 70 -8.70 -19.88 18.04
C ARG A 70 -7.18 -20.13 18.01
N LEU A 71 -6.52 -19.60 17.00
CA LEU A 71 -5.06 -19.54 16.88
C LEU A 71 -4.64 -18.09 17.10
N GLU A 72 -3.70 -17.87 18.01
CA GLU A 72 -3.15 -16.54 18.30
C GLU A 72 -1.75 -16.42 17.68
N SER A 73 -1.47 -15.24 17.14
CA SER A 73 -0.16 -14.79 16.64
C SER A 73 0.14 -13.42 17.24
N SER A 74 1.39 -12.95 17.14
CA SER A 74 1.87 -11.68 17.71
C SER A 74 0.95 -10.49 17.42
N ASP A 75 0.33 -10.46 16.23
CA ASP A 75 -0.42 -9.30 15.75
C ASP A 75 -1.88 -9.60 15.39
N THR A 76 -2.30 -10.88 15.37
CA THR A 76 -3.64 -11.28 14.92
C THR A 76 -4.10 -12.60 15.55
N SER A 77 -5.41 -12.83 15.57
CA SER A 77 -5.98 -14.14 15.90
C SER A 77 -6.89 -14.64 14.79
N VAL A 78 -6.79 -15.92 14.44
CA VAL A 78 -7.65 -16.56 13.43
C VAL A 78 -8.35 -17.77 14.03
N CYS A 79 -9.66 -17.87 13.81
CA CYS A 79 -10.44 -19.03 14.20
C CYS A 79 -10.49 -20.03 13.04
N VAL A 80 -10.33 -21.32 13.33
CA VAL A 80 -10.33 -22.41 12.36
C VAL A 80 -11.27 -23.55 12.79
N TYR A 81 -12.00 -24.11 11.84
CA TYR A 81 -12.77 -25.35 12.00
C TYR A 81 -11.96 -26.53 11.49
N HIS A 82 -12.12 -27.71 12.09
CA HIS A 82 -11.59 -28.93 11.50
C HIS A 82 -12.48 -29.41 10.34
N SER A 83 -11.93 -30.09 9.34
CA SER A 83 -12.71 -30.60 8.19
C SER A 83 -13.86 -31.53 8.59
N SER A 84 -13.77 -32.21 9.73
CA SER A 84 -14.84 -33.08 10.27
C SER A 84 -16.03 -32.31 10.86
N GLN A 85 -15.95 -30.99 10.96
CA GLN A 85 -17.03 -30.14 11.49
C GLN A 85 -17.98 -29.64 10.38
N PHE A 86 -17.76 -30.04 9.14
CA PHE A 86 -18.61 -29.70 8.00
C PHE A 86 -19.54 -30.86 7.67
N MET A 87 -20.72 -30.56 7.13
CA MET A 87 -21.63 -31.60 6.64
C MET A 87 -21.08 -32.34 5.42
N GLU A 88 -20.23 -31.65 4.64
CA GLU A 88 -19.68 -32.17 3.40
C GLU A 88 -18.31 -32.81 3.61
N PRO A 89 -17.99 -33.87 2.84
CA PRO A 89 -16.69 -34.51 2.92
C PRO A 89 -15.57 -33.61 2.37
N LEU A 90 -14.33 -33.87 2.79
CA LEU A 90 -13.17 -33.01 2.53
C LEU A 90 -12.88 -32.80 1.03
N ASP A 91 -13.13 -33.81 0.20
CA ASP A 91 -13.00 -33.74 -1.26
C ASP A 91 -13.98 -32.71 -1.85
N VAL A 92 -15.23 -32.67 -1.39
CA VAL A 92 -16.22 -31.67 -1.81
C VAL A 92 -15.80 -30.27 -1.35
N LEU A 93 -15.32 -30.11 -0.11
CA LEU A 93 -14.80 -28.82 0.38
C LEU A 93 -13.64 -28.32 -0.49
N ARG A 94 -12.73 -29.22 -0.90
CA ARG A 94 -11.62 -28.90 -1.79
C ARG A 94 -12.07 -28.55 -3.20
N GLU A 95 -13.05 -29.26 -3.75
CA GLU A 95 -13.59 -28.93 -5.07
C GLU A 95 -14.33 -27.59 -5.05
N ARG A 96 -15.07 -27.26 -3.98
CA ARG A 96 -15.67 -25.93 -3.80
C ARG A 96 -14.60 -24.83 -3.75
N TRP A 97 -13.53 -25.05 -2.99
CA TRP A 97 -12.40 -24.12 -2.98
C TRP A 97 -11.76 -23.99 -4.37
N LYS A 98 -11.50 -25.09 -5.08
CA LYS A 98 -10.96 -25.06 -6.44
C LYS A 98 -11.91 -24.40 -7.43
N ALA A 99 -13.22 -24.57 -7.30
CA ALA A 99 -14.21 -23.94 -8.16
C ALA A 99 -14.27 -22.44 -7.90
N HIS A 100 -14.15 -22.00 -6.64
CA HIS A 100 -14.02 -20.59 -6.28
C HIS A 100 -12.74 -19.99 -6.85
N VAL A 101 -11.59 -20.64 -6.67
CA VAL A 101 -10.31 -20.20 -7.26
C VAL A 101 -10.38 -20.19 -8.79
N ARG A 102 -10.94 -21.23 -9.43
CA ARG A 102 -11.15 -21.23 -10.89
C ARG A 102 -12.13 -20.15 -11.35
N CYS A 103 -13.13 -19.80 -10.55
CA CYS A 103 -14.04 -18.69 -10.84
C CYS A 103 -13.30 -17.35 -10.76
N LEU A 104 -12.43 -17.16 -9.77
CA LEU A 104 -11.53 -16.00 -9.67
C LEU A 104 -10.56 -15.96 -10.86
N GLU A 105 -9.89 -17.07 -11.17
CA GLU A 105 -8.95 -17.18 -12.30
C GLU A 105 -9.64 -17.04 -13.67
N ASN A 106 -10.87 -17.49 -13.83
CA ASN A 106 -11.65 -17.33 -15.05
C ASN A 106 -12.27 -15.94 -15.15
N ALA A 107 -12.64 -15.31 -14.03
CA ALA A 107 -12.98 -13.90 -13.98
C ALA A 107 -11.75 -13.04 -14.34
N GLU A 108 -10.56 -13.43 -13.90
CA GLU A 108 -9.27 -12.83 -14.29
C GLU A 108 -8.90 -13.12 -15.75
N LYS A 109 -9.12 -14.32 -16.28
CA LYS A 109 -8.87 -14.67 -17.70
C LYS A 109 -9.87 -14.00 -18.64
N GLY A 110 -11.15 -13.91 -18.27
CA GLY A 110 -12.15 -13.11 -18.97
C GLY A 110 -11.77 -11.62 -18.95
N ARG A 111 -11.22 -11.13 -17.83
CA ARG A 111 -10.60 -9.81 -17.71
C ARG A 111 -9.39 -9.64 -18.64
N ASN A 112 -8.50 -10.63 -18.70
CA ASN A 112 -7.25 -10.57 -19.44
C ASN A 112 -7.45 -10.65 -20.97
N VAL A 113 -8.45 -11.39 -21.44
CA VAL A 113 -8.81 -11.42 -22.88
C VAL A 113 -9.49 -10.10 -23.30
N ALA A 114 -10.30 -9.48 -22.43
CA ALA A 114 -10.80 -8.13 -22.64
C ALA A 114 -9.68 -7.05 -22.56
N LEU A 115 -8.70 -7.23 -21.67
CA LEU A 115 -7.52 -6.35 -21.49
C LEU A 115 -6.51 -6.44 -22.65
N LEU A 116 -6.37 -7.60 -23.29
CA LEU A 116 -5.49 -7.74 -24.46
C LEU A 116 -6.11 -7.13 -25.72
N ALA A 117 -7.43 -7.18 -25.87
CA ALA A 117 -8.14 -6.40 -26.89
C ALA A 117 -8.08 -4.88 -26.63
N SER A 118 -7.84 -4.47 -25.38
CA SER A 118 -7.75 -3.06 -24.95
C SER A 118 -6.32 -2.52 -24.87
N ARG A 119 -5.31 -3.18 -25.45
CA ARG A 119 -3.93 -2.63 -25.45
C ARG A 119 -3.81 -1.34 -26.28
N ALA A 120 -4.78 -1.07 -27.16
CA ALA A 120 -4.98 0.23 -27.81
C ALA A 120 -5.75 1.26 -26.95
N ALA A 121 -6.26 0.87 -25.77
CA ALA A 121 -7.10 1.66 -24.86
C ALA A 121 -6.52 1.83 -23.44
N SER A 122 -5.21 1.63 -23.24
CA SER A 122 -4.53 1.92 -21.96
C SER A 122 -4.68 3.39 -21.53
N GLU A 123 -4.92 4.29 -22.48
CA GLU A 123 -5.18 5.72 -22.23
C GLU A 123 -6.60 6.04 -21.74
N ALA A 124 -7.56 5.13 -21.91
CA ALA A 124 -8.98 5.38 -21.59
C ALA A 124 -9.37 4.98 -20.15
N LEU A 125 -8.48 4.28 -19.43
CA LEU A 125 -8.84 3.69 -18.14
C LEU A 125 -8.76 4.72 -17.01
N PRO A 126 -9.75 4.74 -16.08
CA PRO A 126 -9.79 5.65 -14.95
C PRO A 126 -8.53 5.57 -14.09
N LEU A 127 -8.02 6.73 -13.69
CA LEU A 127 -6.85 6.89 -12.81
C LEU A 127 -7.17 7.84 -11.65
N SER A 128 -6.57 7.58 -10.50
CA SER A 128 -6.55 8.53 -9.39
C SER A 128 -5.65 9.74 -9.68
N THR A 129 -5.68 10.73 -8.81
CA THR A 129 -4.73 11.86 -8.80
C THR A 129 -3.27 11.46 -8.56
N ASN A 130 -3.00 10.19 -8.22
CA ASN A 130 -1.65 9.63 -8.16
C ASN A 130 -1.28 8.85 -9.43
N GLY A 131 -2.16 8.78 -10.43
CA GLY A 131 -1.95 7.99 -11.64
C GLY A 131 -2.12 6.47 -11.39
N GLU A 132 -2.74 6.09 -10.28
CA GLU A 132 -2.95 4.70 -9.89
C GLU A 132 -4.35 4.22 -10.32
N ARG A 133 -4.46 2.90 -10.53
CA ARG A 133 -5.71 2.24 -10.91
C ARG A 133 -6.63 2.08 -9.70
N PHE A 134 -7.93 2.02 -9.96
CA PHE A 134 -8.91 1.75 -8.90
C PHE A 134 -9.22 0.26 -8.83
N ASP A 135 -9.93 -0.15 -7.78
CA ASP A 135 -10.46 -1.50 -7.74
C ASP A 135 -11.45 -1.71 -8.91
N SER A 136 -11.55 -2.98 -9.28
CA SER A 136 -12.32 -3.47 -10.39
C SER A 136 -13.78 -3.02 -10.46
N ALA A 137 -14.46 -2.94 -9.31
CA ALA A 137 -15.88 -2.57 -9.25
C ALA A 137 -16.06 -1.05 -9.39
N THR A 138 -15.17 -0.28 -8.76
CA THR A 138 -15.12 1.18 -8.90
C THR A 138 -14.84 1.59 -10.35
N GLU A 139 -13.88 0.95 -11.02
CA GLU A 139 -13.53 1.27 -12.41
C GLU A 139 -14.70 1.05 -13.38
N GLU A 140 -15.46 -0.03 -13.20
CA GLU A 140 -16.63 -0.32 -14.04
C GLU A 140 -17.72 0.75 -13.89
N CYS A 141 -17.92 1.27 -12.68
CA CYS A 141 -18.83 2.39 -12.44
C CYS A 141 -18.33 3.67 -13.12
N MET A 142 -17.03 3.96 -13.00
CA MET A 142 -16.41 5.13 -13.64
C MET A 142 -16.50 5.07 -15.15
N LEU A 143 -16.20 3.91 -15.76
CA LEU A 143 -16.27 3.72 -17.21
C LEU A 143 -17.68 3.91 -17.76
N ARG A 144 -18.72 3.47 -17.04
CA ARG A 144 -20.12 3.74 -17.42
C ARG A 144 -20.43 5.23 -17.45
N ILE A 145 -19.94 5.99 -16.47
CA ILE A 145 -20.10 7.45 -16.44
C ILE A 145 -19.30 8.09 -17.59
N MET A 146 -18.04 7.70 -17.80
CA MET A 146 -17.19 8.24 -18.87
C MET A 146 -17.79 7.98 -20.25
N GLY A 147 -18.34 6.79 -20.49
CA GLY A 147 -18.99 6.44 -21.77
C GLY A 147 -20.23 7.26 -22.09
N SER A 148 -20.86 7.88 -21.08
CA SER A 148 -22.02 8.76 -21.26
C SER A 148 -21.65 10.23 -21.55
N ARG A 149 -20.35 10.56 -21.59
CA ARG A 149 -19.87 11.96 -21.64
C ARG A 149 -18.82 12.16 -22.71
N VAL A 150 -18.93 13.30 -23.40
CA VAL A 150 -18.03 13.65 -24.51
C VAL A 150 -16.65 14.08 -24.03
N ASN A 151 -16.56 14.75 -22.86
CA ASN A 151 -15.33 15.37 -22.37
C ASN A 151 -14.77 14.70 -21.10
N ALA A 152 -15.17 13.46 -20.82
CA ALA A 152 -14.76 12.78 -19.60
C ALA A 152 -13.24 12.63 -19.55
N SER A 153 -12.64 13.14 -18.49
CA SER A 153 -11.23 12.93 -18.20
C SER A 153 -11.02 11.49 -17.74
N ARG A 154 -9.83 10.93 -17.99
CA ARG A 154 -9.44 9.67 -17.34
C ARG A 154 -9.14 9.84 -15.86
N TYR A 155 -8.89 11.07 -15.38
CA TYR A 155 -8.54 11.32 -13.99
C TYR A 155 -9.78 11.54 -13.13
N TRP A 156 -9.72 10.97 -11.93
CA TRP A 156 -10.77 11.04 -10.92
C TRP A 156 -10.18 11.52 -9.61
N ALA A 157 -10.90 12.42 -8.94
CA ALA A 157 -10.46 13.03 -7.70
C ALA A 157 -11.59 13.06 -6.67
N THR A 158 -11.21 13.09 -5.41
CA THR A 158 -12.11 13.53 -4.34
C THR A 158 -12.27 15.05 -4.37
N GLU A 159 -13.34 15.54 -3.74
CA GLU A 159 -13.57 16.98 -3.57
C GLU A 159 -12.38 17.66 -2.84
N ALA A 160 -11.87 17.00 -1.80
CA ALA A 160 -10.77 17.52 -1.00
C ALA A 160 -9.46 17.64 -1.80
N GLU A 161 -9.12 16.65 -2.62
CA GLU A 161 -7.94 16.74 -3.49
C GLU A 161 -8.08 17.87 -4.51
N ALA A 162 -9.23 17.94 -5.20
CA ALA A 162 -9.47 18.97 -6.19
C ALA A 162 -9.34 20.37 -5.57
N LYS A 163 -9.93 20.59 -4.40
CA LYS A 163 -9.91 21.87 -3.69
C LYS A 163 -8.56 22.23 -3.09
N TRP A 164 -7.94 21.32 -2.34
CA TRP A 164 -6.77 21.64 -1.50
C TRP A 164 -5.43 21.25 -2.11
N LEU A 165 -5.40 20.22 -2.95
CA LEU A 165 -4.17 19.73 -3.57
C LEU A 165 -3.94 20.39 -4.93
N TYR A 166 -4.98 20.50 -5.76
CA TYR A 166 -4.89 21.05 -7.13
C TYR A 166 -5.36 22.51 -7.23
N CYS A 167 -5.98 23.06 -6.18
CA CYS A 167 -6.59 24.39 -6.17
C CYS A 167 -7.61 24.60 -7.32
N ALA A 168 -8.31 23.54 -7.70
CA ALA A 168 -9.31 23.51 -8.76
C ALA A 168 -10.56 22.77 -8.24
N PRO A 169 -11.38 23.41 -7.39
CA PRO A 169 -12.55 22.77 -6.81
C PRO A 169 -13.57 22.36 -7.88
N PHE A 170 -14.40 21.37 -7.55
CA PHE A 170 -15.62 21.07 -8.31
C PHE A 170 -16.63 22.21 -8.18
N THR A 171 -17.46 22.37 -9.20
CA THR A 171 -18.61 23.29 -9.11
C THR A 171 -19.71 22.68 -8.25
N ASP A 172 -20.44 23.52 -7.50
CA ASP A 172 -21.51 23.06 -6.60
C ASP A 172 -22.62 22.31 -7.36
N ALA A 173 -22.95 22.77 -8.58
CA ALA A 173 -23.91 22.11 -9.46
C ALA A 173 -23.46 20.69 -9.84
N PHE A 174 -22.16 20.49 -10.06
CA PHE A 174 -21.61 19.18 -10.39
C PHE A 174 -21.62 18.24 -9.18
N LEU A 175 -21.28 18.74 -7.99
CA LEU A 175 -21.31 17.93 -6.75
C LEU A 175 -22.75 17.57 -6.32
N SER A 176 -23.71 18.45 -6.59
CA SER A 176 -25.12 18.25 -6.21
C SER A 176 -25.82 17.16 -7.03
N ASN A 177 -25.28 16.77 -8.19
CA ASN A 177 -25.84 15.71 -9.02
C ASN A 177 -25.30 14.33 -8.58
N PRO A 178 -26.14 13.44 -8.02
CA PRO A 178 -25.70 12.12 -7.54
C PRO A 178 -25.13 11.23 -8.65
N GLY A 179 -25.54 11.43 -9.91
CA GLY A 179 -25.04 10.69 -11.07
C GLY A 179 -23.58 10.98 -11.42
N ASN A 180 -22.97 12.00 -10.80
CA ASN A 180 -21.56 12.34 -10.98
C ASN A 180 -20.63 11.64 -9.99
N ARG A 181 -21.21 10.99 -8.96
CA ARG A 181 -20.46 10.42 -7.83
C ARG A 181 -20.26 8.92 -8.01
N VAL A 182 -19.02 8.48 -7.88
CA VAL A 182 -18.67 7.07 -7.69
C VAL A 182 -18.13 6.89 -6.28
N VAL A 183 -18.62 5.90 -5.54
CA VAL A 183 -18.12 5.61 -4.18
C VAL A 183 -17.24 4.39 -4.24
N SER A 184 -15.97 4.54 -3.87
CA SER A 184 -15.04 3.42 -3.75
C SER A 184 -15.09 2.83 -2.35
N TYR A 185 -15.13 1.49 -2.30
CA TYR A 185 -15.08 0.66 -1.09
C TYR A 185 -13.82 -0.20 -1.07
N ALA A 186 -12.76 0.21 -1.79
CA ALA A 186 -11.56 -0.60 -2.04
C ALA A 186 -10.86 -1.15 -0.78
N ASN A 187 -11.17 -0.62 0.41
CA ASN A 187 -10.66 -1.12 1.67
C ASN A 187 -11.73 -0.99 2.76
N GLU A 188 -12.17 -2.12 3.30
CA GLU A 188 -13.18 -2.21 4.37
C GLU A 188 -12.77 -1.49 5.66
N LEU A 189 -11.47 -1.23 5.86
CA LEU A 189 -10.93 -0.50 7.01
C LEU A 189 -10.95 1.02 6.83
N TYR A 190 -11.16 1.52 5.60
CA TYR A 190 -11.22 2.95 5.32
C TYR A 190 -12.66 3.40 5.06
N ARG A 191 -12.96 4.66 5.40
CA ARG A 191 -14.28 5.25 5.10
C ARG A 191 -14.48 5.27 3.58
N PRO A 192 -15.69 4.96 3.07
CA PRO A 192 -15.98 5.04 1.65
C PRO A 192 -15.63 6.41 1.09
N MET A 193 -14.93 6.46 -0.03
CA MET A 193 -14.46 7.70 -0.65
C MET A 193 -15.32 8.03 -1.86
N ALA A 194 -15.87 9.24 -1.89
CA ALA A 194 -16.60 9.77 -3.04
C ALA A 194 -15.61 10.37 -4.06
N LEU A 195 -15.65 9.84 -5.28
CA LEU A 195 -14.82 10.19 -6.41
C LEU A 195 -15.68 10.79 -7.52
N TYR A 196 -15.13 11.80 -8.17
CA TYR A 196 -15.79 12.55 -9.24
C TYR A 196 -14.83 12.70 -10.41
N ASN A 197 -15.37 12.72 -11.63
CA ASN A 197 -14.57 12.98 -12.82
C ASN A 197 -14.10 14.43 -12.82
N VAL A 198 -12.80 14.67 -12.99
CA VAL A 198 -12.21 16.01 -12.85
C VAL A 198 -12.69 17.03 -13.89
N GLU A 199 -13.41 16.61 -14.94
CA GLU A 199 -14.07 17.53 -15.88
C GLU A 199 -15.05 18.49 -15.17
N GLY A 200 -15.58 18.10 -14.00
CA GLY A 200 -16.49 18.92 -13.21
C GLY A 200 -15.83 20.02 -12.39
N THR A 201 -14.50 20.12 -12.45
CA THR A 201 -13.71 21.15 -11.76
C THR A 201 -13.71 22.47 -12.52
N VAL A 202 -13.39 23.56 -11.83
CA VAL A 202 -13.25 24.89 -12.45
C VAL A 202 -12.08 24.96 -13.45
N ASP A 203 -11.12 24.05 -13.36
CA ASP A 203 -9.94 23.98 -14.24
C ASP A 203 -9.46 22.52 -14.39
N ALA A 204 -10.10 21.78 -15.30
CA ALA A 204 -9.78 20.38 -15.55
C ALA A 204 -8.38 20.16 -16.15
N SER A 205 -7.78 21.19 -16.76
CA SER A 205 -6.47 21.10 -17.42
C SER A 205 -5.33 20.82 -16.43
N ARG A 206 -5.54 21.15 -15.15
CA ARG A 206 -4.62 20.85 -14.05
C ARG A 206 -4.48 19.37 -13.75
N PHE A 207 -5.36 18.53 -14.26
CA PHE A 207 -5.34 17.09 -14.05
C PHE A 207 -4.85 16.39 -15.32
N ASN A 208 -3.56 16.15 -15.39
CA ASN A 208 -2.90 15.55 -16.55
C ASN A 208 -1.79 14.60 -16.09
N SER A 209 -1.10 13.93 -17.03
CA SER A 209 -0.08 12.92 -16.69
C SER A 209 1.11 13.47 -15.92
N LEU A 210 1.40 14.77 -16.03
CA LEU A 210 2.49 15.41 -15.31
C LEU A 210 2.11 15.66 -13.85
N THR A 211 0.86 16.06 -13.59
CA THR A 211 0.39 16.48 -12.27
C THR A 211 -0.32 15.37 -11.49
N CYS A 212 -0.97 14.43 -12.18
CA CYS A 212 -1.65 13.26 -11.63
C CYS A 212 -0.70 12.07 -11.55
N CYS A 213 0.37 12.22 -10.77
CA CYS A 213 1.38 11.19 -10.58
C CYS A 213 1.65 10.96 -9.09
N ARG A 214 2.18 9.78 -8.77
CA ARG A 214 2.59 9.43 -7.42
C ARG A 214 3.81 10.26 -7.05
N TYR A 215 3.70 10.93 -5.90
CA TYR A 215 4.74 11.79 -5.37
C TYR A 215 5.19 11.27 -4.01
N ASP A 216 6.32 10.58 -4.00
CA ASP A 216 6.95 10.03 -2.79
C ASP A 216 8.20 10.88 -2.47
N PRO A 217 8.05 12.02 -1.77
CA PRO A 217 9.17 12.89 -1.47
C PRO A 217 10.11 12.22 -0.47
N VAL A 218 11.40 12.49 -0.66
CA VAL A 218 12.49 11.99 0.17
C VAL A 218 13.33 13.13 0.69
N ASN A 219 13.93 12.95 1.86
CA ASN A 219 14.89 13.91 2.38
C ASN A 219 16.24 13.81 1.63
N TYR A 220 17.20 14.64 2.03
CA TYR A 220 18.57 14.60 1.50
C TYR A 220 19.21 13.20 1.51
N THR A 221 18.88 12.37 2.49
CA THR A 221 19.44 11.02 2.66
C THR A 221 18.62 9.91 1.98
N GLY A 222 17.55 10.26 1.25
CA GLY A 222 16.68 9.28 0.58
C GLY A 222 15.58 8.66 1.46
N HIS A 223 15.40 9.13 2.69
CA HIS A 223 14.32 8.66 3.56
C HIS A 223 12.99 9.31 3.20
N PHE A 224 11.93 8.50 3.09
CA PHE A 224 10.58 8.96 2.77
C PHE A 224 9.94 9.75 3.91
N TYR A 225 9.22 10.80 3.55
CA TYR A 225 8.37 11.52 4.49
C TYR A 225 7.07 10.77 4.80
N LYS A 226 6.49 11.02 5.98
CA LYS A 226 5.17 10.50 6.35
C LYS A 226 4.09 10.93 5.35
N PRO A 227 3.05 10.11 5.11
CA PRO A 227 2.01 10.40 4.12
C PRO A 227 1.38 11.80 4.22
N ALA A 228 1.02 12.25 5.43
CA ALA A 228 0.45 13.58 5.63
C ALA A 228 1.42 14.73 5.24
N VAL A 229 2.72 14.54 5.46
CA VAL A 229 3.76 15.49 5.07
C VAL A 229 3.95 15.45 3.55
N ALA A 230 3.98 14.25 2.97
CA ALA A 230 4.08 14.05 1.52
C ALA A 230 2.95 14.72 0.75
N VAL A 231 1.71 14.68 1.26
CA VAL A 231 0.56 15.41 0.67
C VAL A 231 0.79 16.92 0.65
N ARG A 232 1.29 17.51 1.75
CA ARG A 232 1.63 18.95 1.80
C ARG A 232 2.75 19.29 0.82
N MET A 233 3.76 18.42 0.71
CA MET A 233 4.85 18.59 -0.25
C MET A 233 4.38 18.46 -1.70
N LYS A 234 3.48 17.53 -2.01
CA LYS A 234 2.86 17.40 -3.35
C LYS A 234 2.08 18.67 -3.72
N ALA A 235 1.28 19.20 -2.79
CA ALA A 235 0.54 20.45 -2.99
C ALA A 235 1.47 21.63 -3.27
N PHE A 236 2.55 21.73 -2.52
CA PHE A 236 3.59 22.73 -2.76
C PHE A 236 4.22 22.54 -4.15
N ALA A 237 4.63 21.33 -4.48
CA ALA A 237 5.32 21.03 -5.73
C ALA A 237 4.43 21.27 -6.96
N LEU A 238 3.13 20.98 -6.88
CA LEU A 238 2.14 21.34 -7.90
C LEU A 238 2.03 22.86 -8.07
N ARG A 239 1.99 23.61 -6.97
CA ARG A 239 1.83 25.08 -7.00
C ARG A 239 3.03 25.80 -7.60
N TYR A 240 4.24 25.28 -7.39
CA TYR A 240 5.49 25.91 -7.85
C TYR A 240 6.17 25.14 -8.99
N ASN A 241 5.45 24.21 -9.62
CA ASN A 241 5.90 23.45 -10.79
C ASN A 241 7.25 22.73 -10.60
N CYS A 242 7.44 22.08 -9.44
CA CYS A 242 8.65 21.32 -9.08
C CYS A 242 8.33 19.87 -8.70
N LEU A 243 7.27 19.30 -9.28
CA LEU A 243 6.77 17.95 -8.96
C LEU A 243 7.67 16.82 -9.50
N HIS A 244 8.49 17.08 -10.52
CA HIS A 244 9.44 16.11 -11.06
C HIS A 244 10.58 15.80 -10.09
N GLU A 245 10.92 16.74 -9.20
CA GLU A 245 11.94 16.53 -8.17
C GLU A 245 11.30 16.11 -6.84
N ARG A 246 11.82 15.02 -6.30
CA ARG A 246 11.30 14.38 -5.08
C ARG A 246 12.18 14.67 -3.88
N GLN A 247 13.40 15.18 -4.10
CA GLN A 247 14.32 15.44 -3.02
C GLN A 247 14.08 16.81 -2.38
N TRP A 248 13.92 16.77 -1.05
CA TRP A 248 13.76 17.95 -0.20
C TRP A 248 14.90 18.04 0.79
N ILE A 249 15.38 19.26 1.01
CA ILE A 249 16.44 19.54 1.96
C ILE A 249 16.03 20.66 2.91
N THR A 250 16.61 20.67 4.11
CA THR A 250 16.42 21.80 5.02
C THR A 250 17.01 23.06 4.42
N HIS A 251 16.38 24.21 4.67
CA HIS A 251 16.88 25.49 4.18
C HIS A 251 18.29 25.80 4.69
N ARG A 252 18.62 25.42 5.94
CA ARG A 252 19.99 25.54 6.45
C ARG A 252 20.95 24.67 5.66
N ARG A 253 20.62 23.41 5.37
CA ARG A 253 21.46 22.52 4.56
C ARG A 253 21.66 23.07 3.15
N ALA A 254 20.61 23.60 2.53
CA ALA A 254 20.72 24.28 1.23
C ALA A 254 21.79 25.38 1.25
N ARG A 255 21.79 26.24 2.27
CA ARG A 255 22.81 27.29 2.46
C ARG A 255 24.22 26.73 2.62
N HIS A 256 24.40 25.65 3.38
CA HIS A 256 25.72 25.02 3.55
C HIS A 256 26.25 24.43 2.24
N LEU A 257 25.35 24.00 1.36
CA LEU A 257 25.67 23.50 0.02
C LEU A 257 25.84 24.64 -1.02
N GLY A 258 25.77 25.91 -0.62
CA GLY A 258 25.84 27.06 -1.52
C GLY A 258 24.61 27.23 -2.42
N LEU A 259 23.50 26.58 -2.07
CA LEU A 259 22.24 26.66 -2.79
C LEU A 259 21.38 27.81 -2.24
N SER A 260 20.89 28.62 -3.17
CA SER A 260 19.91 29.68 -2.90
C SER A 260 18.56 29.27 -3.48
N ARG A 261 17.46 29.62 -2.80
CA ARG A 261 16.10 29.34 -3.34
C ARG A 261 15.76 30.32 -4.46
N LEU A 262 14.93 29.89 -5.40
CA LEU A 262 14.32 30.79 -6.37
C LEU A 262 13.48 31.87 -5.66
N PRO A 263 13.61 33.16 -6.00
CA PRO A 263 12.95 34.25 -5.27
C PRO A 263 11.44 34.10 -5.13
N HIS A 264 10.78 33.59 -6.17
CA HIS A 264 9.32 33.42 -6.26
C HIS A 264 8.79 32.15 -5.59
N VAL A 265 9.67 31.23 -5.16
CA VAL A 265 9.27 29.98 -4.47
C VAL A 265 9.55 30.16 -2.97
N PRO A 266 8.52 30.16 -2.09
CA PRO A 266 8.72 30.28 -0.66
C PRO A 266 9.35 29.01 -0.06
N LEU A 267 9.71 29.05 1.22
CA LEU A 267 10.05 27.81 1.93
C LEU A 267 8.77 27.08 2.33
N LEU A 268 8.81 25.75 2.31
CA LEU A 268 7.75 24.95 2.92
C LEU A 268 7.95 24.91 4.43
N THR A 269 7.03 25.51 5.17
CA THR A 269 7.08 25.59 6.64
C THR A 269 6.04 24.67 7.29
N PHE A 270 6.35 24.21 8.49
CA PHE A 270 5.49 23.37 9.32
C PHE A 270 5.23 24.04 10.67
N ASP A 271 4.37 23.45 11.50
CA ASP A 271 4.10 23.93 12.87
C ASP A 271 5.27 23.65 13.84
N ILE A 272 6.39 23.17 13.31
CA ILE A 272 7.68 23.02 13.95
C ILE A 272 8.69 23.99 13.28
N PRO A 273 9.74 24.45 13.97
CA PRO A 273 10.74 25.38 13.42
C PRO A 273 11.67 24.69 12.39
N LEU A 274 11.07 24.12 11.35
CA LEU A 274 11.71 23.45 10.24
C LEU A 274 11.17 24.05 8.95
N SER A 275 12.08 24.39 8.05
CA SER A 275 11.76 24.88 6.72
C SER A 275 12.48 24.03 5.69
N LEU A 276 11.71 23.52 4.73
CA LEU A 276 12.20 22.67 3.66
C LEU A 276 12.13 23.40 2.32
N VAL A 277 13.04 23.03 1.43
CA VAL A 277 13.07 23.50 0.04
C VAL A 277 13.26 22.28 -0.87
N ASN A 278 12.49 22.23 -1.95
CA ASN A 278 12.69 21.26 -3.01
C ASN A 278 13.96 21.63 -3.79
N ILE A 279 14.81 20.66 -4.11
CA ILE A 279 16.10 20.95 -4.77
C ILE A 279 15.92 21.66 -6.11
N ASP A 280 14.89 21.34 -6.87
CA ASP A 280 14.60 21.97 -8.15
C ASP A 280 14.17 23.45 -8.02
N ALA A 281 13.68 23.83 -6.84
CA ALA A 281 13.41 25.22 -6.49
C ALA A 281 14.66 25.97 -5.97
N THR A 282 15.87 25.48 -6.27
CA THR A 282 17.14 26.10 -5.89
C THR A 282 18.07 26.33 -7.07
N TYR A 283 19.01 27.26 -6.91
CA TYR A 283 20.09 27.50 -7.85
C TYR A 283 21.42 27.63 -7.10
N ARG A 284 22.52 27.29 -7.78
CA ARG A 284 23.86 27.49 -7.21
C ARG A 284 24.21 28.96 -7.24
N THR A 285 24.60 29.49 -6.09
CA THR A 285 25.20 30.81 -6.00
C THR A 285 26.67 30.67 -6.44
N SER A 286 27.10 31.38 -7.48
CA SER A 286 28.51 31.39 -7.91
C SER A 286 29.34 32.22 -6.93
N ALA A 287 29.68 31.60 -5.80
CA ALA A 287 30.89 31.76 -5.01
C ALA A 287 30.70 30.86 -3.77
N PRO A 288 31.55 29.84 -3.51
CA PRO A 288 31.65 29.36 -2.14
C PRO A 288 32.09 30.57 -1.31
N GLY A 289 31.29 30.97 -0.32
CA GLY A 289 31.79 31.90 0.68
C GLY A 289 33.09 31.31 1.19
N LEU A 290 34.20 32.05 1.04
CA LEU A 290 35.46 31.73 1.67
C LEU A 290 35.20 31.62 3.17
N MET A 291 34.89 30.41 3.64
CA MET A 291 35.16 30.06 5.02
C MET A 291 36.67 30.00 5.09
N THR A 292 37.27 31.02 5.70
CA THR A 292 38.64 30.95 6.19
C THR A 292 38.87 29.56 6.79
N PRO A 293 39.87 28.80 6.32
CA PRO A 293 40.17 27.52 6.94
C PRO A 293 40.47 27.77 8.42
N PRO A 294 40.00 26.91 9.34
CA PRO A 294 40.44 27.00 10.73
C PRO A 294 41.96 26.89 10.71
N ALA A 295 42.64 27.79 11.42
CA ALA A 295 44.08 27.71 11.61
C ALA A 295 44.40 26.33 12.17
N ILE A 296 45.10 25.52 11.37
CA ILE A 296 45.63 24.23 11.81
C ILE A 296 46.75 24.56 12.79
N ALA A 297 46.41 24.63 14.07
CA ALA A 297 47.39 24.36 15.10
C ALA A 297 47.68 22.85 15.01
N ALA A 298 48.89 22.54 14.56
CA ALA A 298 49.43 21.19 14.60
C ALA A 298 49.36 20.65 16.04
N ASP A 299 49.20 19.33 16.12
CA ASP A 299 49.19 18.51 17.33
C ASP A 299 47.91 18.55 18.16
N CYS A 300 46.91 17.78 17.72
CA CYS A 300 46.05 17.02 18.63
C CYS A 300 45.60 15.72 17.94
N VAL A 301 45.87 14.62 18.64
CA VAL A 301 45.45 13.24 18.39
C VAL A 301 43.98 13.20 17.95
N PHE A 302 43.66 12.40 16.94
CA PHE A 302 42.29 12.06 16.59
C PHE A 302 41.74 11.02 17.58
N PRO A 303 40.81 11.34 18.49
CA PRO A 303 39.73 10.42 18.77
C PRO A 303 38.68 10.58 17.66
N SER A 304 38.39 9.46 17.01
CA SER A 304 37.20 9.29 16.19
C SER A 304 35.97 9.37 17.09
N GLU A 305 35.48 10.56 17.41
CA GLU A 305 34.15 10.78 17.98
C GLU A 305 33.55 12.11 17.47
N ASP A 306 32.34 12.00 16.93
CA ASP A 306 31.26 13.00 16.99
C ASP A 306 31.62 14.47 16.71
N VAL A 307 31.82 14.79 15.43
CA VAL A 307 31.66 16.17 14.97
C VAL A 307 30.17 16.44 14.71
N LEU A 308 29.48 16.82 15.78
CA LEU A 308 28.30 17.70 15.80
C LEU A 308 27.12 17.28 14.90
N GLU A 309 26.35 16.27 15.30
CA GLU A 309 24.92 16.21 14.93
C GLU A 309 24.21 17.41 15.57
N ALA A 310 24.13 18.52 14.82
CA ALA A 310 23.29 19.68 15.13
C ALA A 310 21.82 19.25 15.40
N PRO A 311 20.95 20.04 16.05
CA PRO A 311 19.57 19.66 16.40
C PRO A 311 18.59 19.47 15.21
N GLU A 312 19.02 19.71 13.97
CA GLU A 312 18.17 19.61 12.77
C GLU A 312 17.72 18.19 12.35
N PRO A 313 18.56 17.14 12.44
CA PRO A 313 18.15 15.76 12.22
C PRO A 313 17.01 15.37 13.15
N GLN A 314 16.98 15.88 14.39
CA GLN A 314 15.95 15.52 15.37
C GLN A 314 14.58 16.09 14.99
N CYS A 315 14.50 17.33 14.51
CA CYS A 315 13.24 17.93 14.09
C CYS A 315 12.72 17.32 12.78
N GLU A 316 13.60 17.10 11.80
CA GLU A 316 13.23 16.47 10.52
C GLU A 316 12.82 15.00 10.70
N ARG A 317 13.51 14.23 11.58
CA ARG A 317 13.16 12.83 11.91
C ARG A 317 11.69 12.66 12.33
N ARG A 318 11.06 13.67 12.95
CA ARG A 318 9.63 13.62 13.33
C ARG A 318 8.70 13.58 12.12
N LEU A 319 9.15 14.04 10.96
CA LEU A 319 8.40 14.07 9.69
C LEU A 319 8.66 12.84 8.81
N LEU A 320 9.69 12.05 9.10
CA LEU A 320 10.08 10.89 8.30
C LEU A 320 9.32 9.63 8.70
N LEU A 321 9.16 8.71 7.75
CA LEU A 321 8.77 7.35 8.08
C LEU A 321 9.89 6.69 8.91
N PRO A 322 9.54 5.94 9.98
CA PRO A 322 10.53 5.17 10.71
C PRO A 322 11.16 4.12 9.76
N PRO A 323 12.44 3.77 9.96
CA PRO A 323 13.06 2.69 9.22
C PRO A 323 12.25 1.40 9.43
N LEU A 324 12.00 0.67 8.34
CA LEU A 324 11.36 -0.65 8.40
C LEU A 324 12.33 -1.58 9.13
N SER A 325 11.96 -1.97 10.35
CA SER A 325 12.66 -2.94 11.20
C SER A 325 12.44 -4.36 10.75
#